data_AF-A0A1C5V282-F1
#
_entry.id   AF-A0A1C5V282-F1
#
_cell.length_a   1.000
_cell.length_b   1.000
_cell.length_c   1.000
_cell.angle_alpha   90.00
_cell.angle_beta   90.00
_cell.angle_gamma   90.00
#
_symmetry.space_group_name_H-M   'P 1'
#
loop_
_entity.id
_entity.type
_entity.pdbx_description
1 polymer ?
#
loop_
_entity_poly.entity_id
_entity_poly.type
_entity_poly.pdbx_seq_one_letter_code
_entity_poly.pdbx_strand_id
1 'polypeptide(L)'
;MAYTNSSLVSYTKLSPNHSGQRTHSIDRITPHCVVGQLSCESICGCFTSPSRQASCNYGIGKDGRISLCVEEKNRSWCSSSAANDQRAITIECASGTTEPYEMNNKVYAKLIELCTDICKRNGKTKLLWIDNKNKALNYAPAADEMLITVHRWFANKSCPGNWLYARLGNLAATVTAALSPADMGKSGMQASVFKGMTESNIIKKVGSLFTANQKRSGVLASVSLAQFILESSYGKSELAQNANNCFGMKKSLSGNTWSGSVWNGKSVYTKKTQEWNGNQYITITSDFRKYTSVEQSIADHSAYLLGAKNGSKLRYDGLKGCTDYKKAAQIIKDGGYATSSTYVSNLCSIIERWNLTKYDAAVSTAPADGCPFLVRVSINDLNIRKGAGTNYARTGKYTGKGVFTIVKVKSGIGSSKGWGRLKSGAGWIALDYVARI
;
A
#
# COMPACT_ATOMS: atom_id res chain seq x y z
N MET A 1 3.78 17.73 27.03
CA MET A 1 3.47 16.97 25.80
C MET A 1 4.54 15.91 25.62
N ALA A 2 4.17 14.63 25.51
CA ALA A 2 5.14 13.59 25.20
C ALA A 2 5.44 13.63 23.70
N TYR A 3 6.58 14.20 23.33
CA TYR A 3 7.06 14.09 21.95
C TYR A 3 7.44 12.64 21.67
N THR A 4 6.93 12.07 20.59
CA THR A 4 7.23 10.71 20.17
C THR A 4 7.87 10.75 18.79
N ASN A 5 8.96 10.02 18.57
CA ASN A 5 9.53 9.91 17.22
C ASN A 5 8.66 8.97 16.37
N SER A 6 8.69 9.14 15.05
CA SER A 6 7.96 8.28 14.10
C SER A 6 8.44 6.83 14.17
N SER A 7 7.50 5.87 14.17
CA SER A 7 7.82 4.45 14.07
C SER A 7 8.29 4.03 12.67
N LEU A 8 8.19 4.94 11.69
CA LEU A 8 8.66 4.72 10.31
C LEU A 8 10.19 4.82 10.17
N VAL A 9 10.88 5.27 11.23
CA VAL A 9 12.34 5.39 11.26
C VAL A 9 13.00 4.03 11.07
N SER A 10 13.86 3.94 10.05
CA SER A 10 14.62 2.74 9.69
C SER A 10 16.12 2.87 10.01
N TYR A 11 16.57 4.05 10.46
CA TYR A 11 17.95 4.34 10.80
C TYR A 11 18.01 5.55 11.74
N THR A 12 18.87 5.53 12.75
CA THR A 12 19.05 6.66 13.67
C THR A 12 20.52 7.02 13.75
N LYS A 13 20.84 8.29 13.53
CA LYS A 13 22.15 8.87 13.83
C LYS A 13 21.96 10.31 14.25
N LEU A 14 22.02 10.55 15.55
CA LEU A 14 21.68 11.86 16.12
C LEU A 14 22.78 12.89 15.84
N SER A 15 22.35 14.06 15.36
CA SER A 15 23.17 15.24 15.13
C SER A 15 23.36 16.01 16.45
N PRO A 16 24.57 16.50 16.78
CA PRO A 16 24.77 17.40 17.91
C PRO A 16 24.19 18.80 17.67
N ASN A 17 23.86 19.15 16.41
CA ASN A 17 23.35 20.45 16.02
C ASN A 17 21.85 20.59 16.33
N HIS A 18 21.49 20.90 17.57
CA HIS A 18 20.11 21.18 18.01
C HIS A 18 20.12 22.08 19.26
N SER A 19 19.00 22.76 19.56
CA SER A 19 18.91 23.64 20.74
C SER A 19 18.18 23.03 21.93
N GLY A 20 18.39 21.73 22.16
CA GLY A 20 17.67 21.01 23.21
C GLY A 20 16.15 21.01 23.00
N GLN A 21 15.40 20.86 24.11
CA GLN A 21 13.96 20.66 24.10
C GLN A 21 13.20 21.82 23.46
N ARG A 22 12.09 21.48 22.79
CA ARG A 22 11.23 22.47 22.18
C ARG A 22 10.42 23.25 23.21
N THR A 23 10.30 24.55 23.00
CA THR A 23 9.47 25.48 23.80
C THR A 23 8.06 25.68 23.22
N HIS A 24 7.75 25.10 22.06
CA HIS A 24 6.45 25.22 21.39
C HIS A 24 5.93 23.84 20.98
N SER A 25 4.61 23.71 20.87
CA SER A 25 3.98 22.55 20.24
C SER A 25 4.38 22.45 18.76
N ILE A 26 4.32 21.23 18.24
CA ILE A 26 4.50 20.98 16.82
C ILE A 26 3.19 21.30 16.09
N ASP A 27 3.22 22.34 15.27
CA ASP A 27 2.12 22.75 14.40
C ASP A 27 2.59 23.16 13.00
N ARG A 28 3.86 22.84 12.67
CA ARG A 28 4.45 23.00 11.34
C ARG A 28 5.13 21.73 10.85
N ILE A 29 5.15 21.57 9.53
CA ILE A 29 6.07 20.67 8.82
C ILE A 29 6.83 21.49 7.80
N THR A 30 8.16 21.33 7.73
CA THR A 30 9.00 22.01 6.74
C THR A 30 9.75 20.96 5.91
N PRO A 31 9.19 20.53 4.76
CA PRO A 31 9.89 19.64 3.83
C PRO A 31 11.01 20.38 3.09
N HIS A 32 12.14 19.70 2.92
CA HIS A 32 13.34 20.19 2.28
C HIS A 32 13.75 19.24 1.14
N CYS A 33 14.51 19.76 0.17
CA CYS A 33 15.26 18.94 -0.77
C CYS A 33 16.73 18.91 -0.36
N VAL A 34 17.29 17.71 -0.20
CA VAL A 34 18.74 17.54 -0.13
C VAL A 34 19.25 17.16 -1.52
N VAL A 35 20.28 17.87 -1.98
CA VAL A 35 20.81 17.70 -3.33
C VAL A 35 21.40 16.30 -3.49
N GLY A 36 20.93 15.59 -4.52
CA GLY A 36 21.40 14.26 -4.84
C GLY A 36 20.57 13.11 -4.25
N GLN A 37 20.69 11.95 -4.89
CA GLN A 37 19.99 10.72 -4.53
C GLN A 37 20.69 10.00 -3.36
N LEU A 38 20.78 10.72 -2.23
CA LEU A 38 21.40 10.26 -0.99
C LEU A 38 20.58 9.15 -0.33
N SER A 39 21.23 8.25 0.41
CA SER A 39 20.53 7.32 1.31
C SER A 39 20.16 8.03 2.61
N CYS A 40 19.29 7.44 3.42
CA CYS A 40 18.91 8.04 4.71
C CYS A 40 20.10 8.13 5.69
N GLU A 41 21.06 7.19 5.60
CA GLU A 41 22.33 7.23 6.34
C GLU A 41 23.20 8.40 5.90
N SER A 42 23.36 8.60 4.59
CA SER A 42 24.12 9.74 4.05
C SER A 42 23.52 11.07 4.47
N ILE A 43 22.19 11.18 4.50
CA ILE A 43 21.49 12.40 4.95
C ILE A 43 21.83 12.71 6.41
N CYS A 44 21.70 11.77 7.34
CA CYS A 44 22.11 12.05 8.73
C CYS A 44 23.62 12.25 8.85
N GLY A 45 24.42 11.57 8.02
CA GLY A 45 25.86 11.79 7.94
C GLY A 45 26.26 13.23 7.64
N CYS A 46 25.43 13.99 6.90
CA CYS A 46 25.67 15.41 6.64
C CYS A 46 25.63 16.30 7.90
N PHE A 47 25.05 15.82 9.00
CA PHE A 47 24.75 16.62 10.19
C PHE A 47 25.54 16.20 11.44
N THR A 48 26.51 15.30 11.32
CA THR A 48 27.24 14.79 12.49
C THR A 48 28.32 15.73 13.01
N SER A 49 28.82 16.65 12.18
CA SER A 49 29.84 17.62 12.61
C SER A 49 29.20 18.80 13.35
N PRO A 50 29.68 19.18 14.55
CA PRO A 50 29.25 20.41 15.22
C PRO A 50 29.52 21.69 14.41
N SER A 51 30.53 21.67 13.52
CA SER A 51 30.84 22.81 12.66
C SER A 51 29.81 23.03 11.55
N ARG A 52 28.92 22.06 11.29
CA ARG A 52 27.92 22.15 10.23
C ARG A 52 26.88 23.24 10.50
N GLN A 53 26.58 23.49 11.77
CA GLN A 53 25.54 24.44 12.22
C GLN A 53 24.19 24.26 11.49
N ALA A 54 23.85 23.03 11.13
CA ALA A 54 22.58 22.67 10.50
C ALA A 54 22.19 21.24 10.85
N SER A 55 20.90 20.96 10.84
CA SER A 55 20.31 19.62 11.03
C SER A 55 18.87 19.57 10.52
N CYS A 56 18.30 18.37 10.50
CA CYS A 56 16.87 18.15 10.33
C CYS A 56 16.36 17.14 11.37
N ASN A 57 15.04 17.04 11.54
CA ASN A 57 14.47 15.97 12.35
C ASN A 57 14.59 14.62 11.61
N TYR A 58 14.13 14.58 10.36
CA TYR A 58 14.11 13.36 9.56
C TYR A 58 14.82 13.51 8.21
N GLY A 59 15.37 12.41 7.71
CA GLY A 59 15.87 12.27 6.34
C GLY A 59 15.12 11.18 5.58
N ILE A 60 14.73 11.42 4.33
CA ILE A 60 14.14 10.42 3.43
C ILE A 60 15.14 10.10 2.33
N GLY A 61 15.71 8.90 2.39
CA GLY A 61 16.66 8.41 1.39
C GLY A 61 15.99 8.09 0.05
N LYS A 62 16.78 8.00 -1.03
CA LYS A 62 16.32 7.68 -2.40
C LYS A 62 15.51 6.38 -2.52
N ASP A 63 15.65 5.46 -1.57
CA ASP A 63 14.94 4.19 -1.51
C ASP A 63 13.63 4.24 -0.71
N GLY A 64 13.30 5.40 -0.13
CA GLY A 64 12.14 5.61 0.73
C GLY A 64 12.35 5.17 2.18
N ARG A 65 13.58 4.88 2.62
CA ARG A 65 13.88 4.67 4.04
C ARG A 65 13.96 6.02 4.76
N ILE A 66 13.47 6.05 6.00
CA ILE A 66 13.49 7.25 6.85
C ILE A 66 14.62 7.11 7.86
N SER A 67 15.38 8.18 8.07
CA SER A 67 16.32 8.32 9.17
C SER A 67 15.88 9.37 10.17
N LEU A 68 16.25 9.19 11.43
CA LEU A 68 16.11 10.18 12.49
C LEU A 68 17.47 10.84 12.76
N CYS A 69 17.56 12.15 12.53
CA CYS A 69 18.78 12.93 12.75
C CYS A 69 18.66 13.85 13.99
N VAL A 70 17.47 14.35 14.33
CA VAL A 70 17.19 15.06 15.60
C VAL A 70 15.84 14.60 16.11
N GLU A 71 15.78 14.14 17.37
CA GLU A 71 14.53 13.74 18.02
C GLU A 71 13.47 14.85 17.97
N GLU A 72 12.19 14.49 17.83
CA GLU A 72 11.10 15.47 17.73
C GLU A 72 10.97 16.34 18.99
N LYS A 73 11.40 15.83 20.16
CA LYS A 73 11.44 16.63 21.40
C LYS A 73 12.39 17.82 21.30
N ASN A 74 13.34 17.79 20.37
CA ASN A 74 14.37 18.79 20.20
C ASN A 74 14.16 19.66 18.95
N ARG A 75 14.62 20.91 19.03
CA ARG A 75 14.62 21.84 17.89
C ARG A 75 15.82 21.60 16.98
N SER A 76 15.58 21.14 15.74
CA SER A 76 16.59 21.10 14.67
C SER A 76 16.99 22.49 14.18
N TRP A 77 18.10 22.62 13.46
CA TRP A 77 18.57 23.87 12.83
C TRP A 77 18.46 23.75 11.32
N CYS A 78 17.29 24.00 10.75
CA CYS A 78 16.99 23.63 9.37
C CYS A 78 16.56 24.80 8.50
N SER A 79 15.49 25.50 8.89
CA SER A 79 14.82 26.46 8.02
C SER A 79 15.45 27.85 8.01
N SER A 80 16.57 28.07 8.70
CA SER A 80 17.14 29.41 8.95
C SER A 80 16.22 30.36 9.74
N SER A 81 15.18 29.83 10.39
CA SER A 81 14.31 30.57 11.29
C SER A 81 14.14 29.77 12.57
N ALA A 82 14.77 30.23 13.66
CA ALA A 82 14.64 29.57 14.96
C ALA A 82 13.18 29.50 15.42
N ALA A 83 12.39 30.54 15.14
CA ALA A 83 10.96 30.59 15.46
C ALA A 83 10.14 29.54 14.68
N ASN A 84 10.42 29.32 13.39
CA ASN A 84 9.77 28.26 12.63
C ASN A 84 10.26 26.88 13.09
N ASP A 85 11.57 26.69 13.20
CA ASP A 85 12.17 25.42 13.62
C ASP A 85 11.67 24.98 15.00
N GLN A 86 11.30 25.93 15.87
CA GLN A 86 10.75 25.65 17.19
C GLN A 86 9.41 24.89 17.13
N ARG A 87 8.65 25.11 16.07
CA ARG A 87 7.30 24.59 15.78
C ARG A 87 7.27 23.49 14.72
N ALA A 88 8.32 23.41 13.90
CA ALA A 88 8.36 22.57 12.73
C ALA A 88 9.07 21.23 12.94
N ILE A 89 8.48 20.16 12.42
CA ILE A 89 9.23 18.96 12.03
C ILE A 89 9.85 19.20 10.66
N THR A 90 11.17 19.12 10.59
CA THR A 90 11.96 19.41 9.38
C THR A 90 12.39 18.10 8.71
N ILE A 91 12.22 18.00 7.39
CA ILE A 91 12.37 16.72 6.66
C ILE A 91 13.22 16.93 5.41
N GLU A 92 14.45 16.39 5.41
CA GLU A 92 15.34 16.41 4.25
C GLU A 92 15.02 15.25 3.31
N CYS A 93 14.62 15.55 2.07
CA CYS A 93 14.20 14.53 1.10
C CYS A 93 15.19 14.43 -0.06
N ALA A 94 15.70 13.23 -0.33
CA ALA A 94 16.63 12.98 -1.43
C ALA A 94 16.04 13.41 -2.78
N SER A 95 16.82 14.14 -3.58
CA SER A 95 16.34 14.80 -4.80
C SER A 95 17.34 14.70 -5.96
N GLY A 96 16.98 15.25 -7.11
CA GLY A 96 17.91 15.44 -8.23
C GLY A 96 19.11 16.30 -7.84
N THR A 97 20.15 16.31 -8.69
CA THR A 97 21.33 17.15 -8.49
C THR A 97 21.18 18.54 -9.10
N THR A 98 20.15 18.76 -9.90
CA THR A 98 19.88 20.01 -10.63
C THR A 98 18.43 20.43 -10.45
N GLU A 99 18.15 21.73 -10.60
CA GLU A 99 16.79 22.28 -10.69
C GLU A 99 15.97 21.47 -11.74
N PRO A 100 14.73 21.02 -11.45
CA PRO A 100 13.88 21.45 -10.33
C PRO A 100 14.03 20.67 -9.02
N TYR A 101 15.13 19.92 -8.85
CA TYR A 101 15.40 19.02 -7.72
C TYR A 101 14.32 17.95 -7.56
N GLU A 102 14.08 17.21 -8.63
CA GLU A 102 13.05 16.18 -8.68
C GLU A 102 13.24 15.07 -7.64
N MET A 103 12.19 14.77 -6.87
CA MET A 103 12.16 13.60 -6.00
C MET A 103 11.62 12.40 -6.77
N ASN A 104 12.20 11.23 -6.53
CA ASN A 104 11.65 10.01 -7.11
C ASN A 104 10.34 9.60 -6.40
N ASN A 105 9.56 8.72 -7.03
CA ASN A 105 8.26 8.29 -6.51
C ASN A 105 8.32 7.68 -5.10
N LYS A 106 9.41 6.99 -4.74
CA LYS A 106 9.56 6.39 -3.41
C LYS A 106 9.73 7.46 -2.34
N VAL A 107 10.56 8.47 -2.62
CA VAL A 107 10.78 9.61 -1.71
C VAL A 107 9.48 10.37 -1.49
N TYR A 108 8.77 10.74 -2.56
CA TYR A 108 7.53 11.52 -2.44
C TYR A 108 6.40 10.73 -1.76
N ALA A 109 6.24 9.43 -2.08
CA ALA A 109 5.28 8.57 -1.39
C ALA A 109 5.60 8.45 0.11
N LYS A 110 6.87 8.34 0.47
CA LYS A 110 7.30 8.27 1.86
C LYS A 110 7.13 9.59 2.59
N LEU A 111 7.30 10.72 1.91
CA LEU A 111 7.02 12.05 2.47
C LEU A 111 5.54 12.18 2.86
N ILE A 112 4.61 11.72 2.01
CA ILE A 112 3.17 11.69 2.33
C ILE A 112 2.91 10.85 3.60
N GLU A 113 3.49 9.66 3.67
CA GLU A 113 3.32 8.74 4.80
C GLU A 113 3.87 9.33 6.11
N LEU A 114 5.06 9.91 6.07
CA LEU A 114 5.69 10.55 7.23
C LEU A 114 4.92 11.79 7.68
N CYS A 115 4.49 12.66 6.77
CA CYS A 115 3.64 13.80 7.12
C CYS A 115 2.31 13.36 7.75
N THR A 116 1.71 12.28 7.26
CA THR A 116 0.49 11.70 7.83
C THR A 116 0.73 11.18 9.25
N ASP A 117 1.81 10.44 9.48
CA ASP A 117 2.21 9.96 10.81
C ASP A 117 2.45 11.13 11.79
N ILE A 118 3.22 12.14 11.37
CA ILE A 118 3.49 13.34 12.18
C ILE A 118 2.19 14.03 12.59
N CYS A 119 1.28 14.26 11.65
CA CYS A 119 0.00 14.87 11.95
C CYS A 119 -0.81 14.03 12.95
N LYS A 120 -0.92 12.71 12.75
CA LYS A 120 -1.67 11.82 13.67
C LYS A 120 -1.13 11.87 15.09
N ARG A 121 0.19 11.72 15.25
CA ARG A 121 0.83 11.73 16.58
C ARG A 121 0.70 13.08 17.29
N ASN A 122 0.56 14.16 16.54
CA ASN A 122 0.35 15.51 17.07
C ASN A 122 -1.13 15.93 17.12
N GLY A 123 -2.07 14.97 16.98
CA GLY A 123 -3.51 15.22 17.10
C GLY A 123 -4.10 16.10 15.99
N LYS A 124 -3.44 16.16 14.83
CA LYS A 124 -3.84 17.00 13.70
C LYS A 124 -4.69 16.22 12.71
N THR A 125 -5.77 16.82 12.25
CA THR A 125 -6.74 16.25 11.30
C THR A 125 -6.57 16.84 9.89
N LYS A 126 -5.79 17.93 9.76
CA LYS A 126 -5.65 18.69 8.52
C LYS A 126 -4.23 19.20 8.34
N LEU A 127 -3.65 18.97 7.16
CA LEU A 127 -2.39 19.56 6.71
C LEU A 127 -2.68 20.64 5.67
N LEU A 128 -2.24 21.86 5.95
CA LEU A 128 -2.48 23.04 5.14
C LEU A 128 -1.27 23.38 4.27
N TRP A 129 -1.57 23.86 3.06
CA TRP A 129 -0.63 24.60 2.22
C TRP A 129 -1.25 25.93 1.84
N ILE A 130 -0.51 27.01 2.09
CA ILE A 130 -0.89 28.38 1.69
C ILE A 130 0.27 28.89 0.83
N ASP A 131 0.06 29.06 -0.47
CA ASP A 131 1.11 29.40 -1.44
C ASP A 131 1.64 30.84 -1.31
N ASN A 132 0.84 31.72 -0.68
CA ASN A 132 1.23 33.09 -0.37
C ASN A 132 2.05 33.14 0.93
N LYS A 133 3.34 33.48 0.82
CA LYS A 133 4.28 33.61 1.96
C LYS A 133 3.72 34.45 3.10
N ASN A 134 3.22 35.66 2.83
CA ASN A 134 2.78 36.57 3.88
C ASN A 134 1.55 36.04 4.62
N LYS A 135 0.60 35.42 3.89
CA LYS A 135 -0.55 34.75 4.51
C LYS A 135 -0.10 33.54 5.34
N ALA A 136 0.77 32.69 4.81
CA ALA A 136 1.24 31.49 5.49
C ALA A 136 2.01 31.80 6.78
N LEU A 137 2.91 32.78 6.76
CA LEU A 137 3.72 33.14 7.92
C LEU A 137 2.91 33.84 9.03
N ASN A 138 1.84 34.55 8.67
CA ASN A 138 0.93 35.17 9.63
C ASN A 138 -0.22 34.24 10.07
N TYR A 139 -0.35 33.05 9.47
CA TYR A 139 -1.41 32.11 9.83
C TYR A 139 -1.13 31.42 11.17
N ALA A 140 -2.11 31.42 12.07
CA ALA A 140 -2.09 30.67 13.31
C ALA A 140 -2.97 29.43 13.18
N PRO A 141 -2.41 28.21 13.04
CA PRO A 141 -3.21 26.99 12.93
C PRO A 141 -4.07 26.76 14.15
N ALA A 142 -5.29 26.29 13.88
CA ALA A 142 -6.14 25.74 14.93
C ALA A 142 -5.50 24.51 15.59
N ALA A 143 -6.08 24.08 16.72
CA ALA A 143 -5.57 22.96 17.50
C ALA A 143 -5.40 21.67 16.67
N ASP A 144 -6.27 21.44 15.69
CA ASP A 144 -6.31 20.28 14.81
C ASP A 144 -5.63 20.50 13.45
N GLU A 145 -5.04 21.68 13.22
CA GLU A 145 -4.36 22.01 11.97
C GLU A 145 -2.83 21.92 12.09
N MET A 146 -2.21 21.50 11.00
CA MET A 146 -0.77 21.50 10.74
C MET A 146 -0.51 22.36 9.50
N LEU A 147 0.47 23.26 9.51
CA LEU A 147 0.79 24.08 8.34
C LEU A 147 2.15 23.70 7.73
N ILE A 148 2.21 23.55 6.41
CA ILE A 148 3.45 23.42 5.67
C ILE A 148 4.13 24.81 5.58
N THR A 149 5.41 24.86 5.92
CA THR A 149 6.30 26.00 5.62
C THR A 149 7.47 25.55 4.74
N VAL A 150 8.15 26.49 4.10
CA VAL A 150 9.30 26.19 3.22
C VAL A 150 10.49 27.07 3.51
N HIS A 151 11.70 26.51 3.35
CA HIS A 151 12.97 27.19 3.64
C HIS A 151 13.14 28.50 2.87
N ARG A 152 12.77 28.54 1.58
CA ARG A 152 12.84 29.73 0.72
C ARG A 152 12.09 30.97 1.25
N TRP A 153 11.20 30.79 2.23
CA TRP A 153 10.53 31.93 2.86
C TRP A 153 11.35 32.61 3.95
N PHE A 154 12.32 31.90 4.54
CA PHE A 154 13.13 32.37 5.68
C PHE A 154 14.57 32.73 5.28
N ALA A 155 15.05 32.22 4.16
CA ALA A 155 16.36 32.54 3.61
C ALA A 155 16.33 32.57 2.07
N ASN A 156 17.27 33.28 1.46
CA ASN A 156 17.45 33.31 0.01
C ASN A 156 18.03 31.96 -0.48
N LYS A 157 17.15 30.96 -0.62
CA LYS A 157 17.47 29.57 -0.97
C LYS A 157 16.43 29.04 -1.95
N SER A 158 16.84 28.13 -2.83
CA SER A 158 15.91 27.42 -3.74
C SER A 158 15.13 26.29 -3.05
N CYS A 159 15.49 25.88 -1.82
CA CYS A 159 14.82 24.79 -1.10
C CYS A 159 13.32 25.10 -0.86
N PRO A 160 12.39 24.17 -1.15
CA PRO A 160 12.57 22.73 -1.38
C PRO A 160 12.70 22.29 -2.85
N GLY A 161 13.17 23.19 -3.73
CA GLY A 161 13.16 22.99 -5.18
C GLY A 161 11.78 23.21 -5.78
N ASN A 162 11.72 23.62 -7.06
CA ASN A 162 10.42 23.88 -7.69
C ASN A 162 9.59 22.61 -7.91
N TRP A 163 10.22 21.44 -7.97
CA TRP A 163 9.51 20.18 -8.13
C TRP A 163 8.62 19.88 -6.91
N LEU A 164 9.16 20.01 -5.69
CA LEU A 164 8.36 19.80 -4.49
C LEU A 164 7.42 20.97 -4.25
N TYR A 165 7.88 22.21 -4.44
CA TYR A 165 7.07 23.41 -4.21
C TYR A 165 5.75 23.36 -5.00
N ALA A 166 5.80 23.00 -6.29
CA ALA A 166 4.61 22.84 -7.13
C ALA A 166 3.65 21.72 -6.68
N ARG A 167 4.11 20.81 -5.80
CA ARG A 167 3.35 19.66 -5.30
C ARG A 167 2.89 19.82 -3.86
N LEU A 168 3.26 20.89 -3.15
CA LEU A 168 2.90 21.07 -1.74
C LEU A 168 1.38 21.15 -1.51
N GLY A 169 0.63 21.70 -2.46
CA GLY A 169 -0.84 21.65 -2.43
C GLY A 169 -1.38 20.23 -2.52
N ASN A 170 -0.83 19.41 -3.41
CA ASN A 170 -1.20 17.99 -3.54
C ASN A 170 -0.78 17.18 -2.31
N LEU A 171 0.41 17.43 -1.76
CA LEU A 171 0.88 16.82 -0.52
C LEU A 171 -0.07 17.13 0.64
N ALA A 172 -0.40 18.41 0.85
CA ALA A 172 -1.33 18.86 1.89
C ALA A 172 -2.72 18.22 1.74
N ALA A 173 -3.27 18.20 0.52
CA ALA A 173 -4.56 17.58 0.24
C ALA A 173 -4.54 16.06 0.50
N THR A 174 -3.50 15.37 0.03
CA THR A 174 -3.36 13.90 0.18
C THR A 174 -3.21 13.51 1.65
N VAL A 175 -2.41 14.26 2.41
CA VAL A 175 -2.24 14.02 3.84
C VAL A 175 -3.53 14.33 4.60
N THR A 176 -4.19 15.46 4.33
CA THR A 176 -5.49 15.80 4.96
C THR A 176 -6.55 14.73 4.71
N ALA A 177 -6.62 14.20 3.49
CA ALA A 177 -7.51 13.09 3.16
C ALA A 177 -7.17 11.83 3.96
N ALA A 178 -5.90 11.58 4.26
CA ALA A 178 -5.46 10.46 5.09
C ALA A 178 -5.62 10.68 6.61
N LEU A 179 -5.93 11.91 7.05
CA LEU A 179 -6.04 12.33 8.46
C LEU A 179 -7.47 12.49 8.99
N SER A 180 -8.44 12.71 8.11
CA SER A 180 -9.82 13.01 8.52
C SER A 180 -10.43 11.86 9.34
N PRO A 181 -10.81 12.08 10.63
CA PRO A 181 -11.42 11.05 11.48
C PRO A 181 -12.87 10.71 11.10
N ALA A 182 -13.46 11.42 10.14
CA ALA A 182 -14.88 11.34 9.80
C ALA A 182 -15.14 11.13 8.29
N ASP A 183 -14.13 10.71 7.52
CA ASP A 183 -14.33 10.40 6.10
C ASP A 183 -13.38 9.29 5.58
N MET A 184 -13.24 8.23 6.37
CA MET A 184 -12.87 6.92 5.84
C MET A 184 -13.97 6.34 4.92
N GLY A 185 -14.98 7.12 4.48
CA GLY A 185 -16.09 6.64 3.67
C GLY A 185 -16.61 7.62 2.65
N LYS A 186 -15.88 7.75 1.53
CA LYS A 186 -16.43 8.01 0.18
C LYS A 186 -15.41 7.98 -0.97
N SER A 187 -14.19 7.45 -0.80
CA SER A 187 -13.27 7.30 -1.95
C SER A 187 -13.45 5.99 -2.73
N GLY A 188 -14.39 5.15 -2.32
CA GLY A 188 -14.70 3.90 -3.00
C GLY A 188 -16.16 3.80 -3.43
N MET A 189 -16.42 2.92 -4.39
CA MET A 189 -17.73 2.66 -4.95
C MET A 189 -18.73 2.29 -3.84
N GLN A 190 -19.86 2.99 -3.80
CA GLN A 190 -20.98 2.63 -2.90
C GLN A 190 -21.85 1.58 -3.57
N ALA A 191 -22.28 0.56 -2.83
CA ALA A 191 -23.16 -0.46 -3.39
C ALA A 191 -24.51 0.12 -3.85
N SER A 192 -24.95 1.24 -3.25
CA SER A 192 -26.17 1.96 -3.63
C SER A 192 -26.24 2.33 -5.12
N VAL A 193 -25.09 2.49 -5.80
CA VAL A 193 -25.06 2.78 -7.24
C VAL A 193 -25.60 1.63 -8.10
N PHE A 194 -25.68 0.40 -7.56
CA PHE A 194 -26.13 -0.78 -8.29
C PHE A 194 -27.65 -0.95 -8.33
N LYS A 195 -28.41 -0.26 -7.47
CA LYS A 195 -29.86 -0.48 -7.29
C LYS A 195 -30.64 -0.40 -8.60
N GLY A 196 -30.31 0.55 -9.46
CA GLY A 196 -30.94 0.75 -10.78
C GLY A 196 -30.19 0.17 -11.96
N MET A 197 -29.08 -0.56 -11.75
CA MET A 197 -28.25 -1.08 -12.84
C MET A 197 -28.66 -2.49 -13.26
N THR A 198 -28.48 -2.80 -14.54
CA THR A 198 -28.56 -4.17 -15.05
C THR A 198 -27.37 -5.00 -14.53
N GLU A 199 -27.57 -6.31 -14.40
CA GLU A 199 -26.54 -7.23 -13.88
C GLU A 199 -25.24 -7.15 -14.70
N SER A 200 -25.34 -7.10 -16.03
CA SER A 200 -24.19 -6.96 -16.94
C SER A 200 -23.41 -5.66 -16.68
N ASN A 201 -24.09 -4.53 -16.46
CA ASN A 201 -23.43 -3.26 -16.17
C ASN A 201 -22.75 -3.27 -14.79
N ILE A 202 -23.37 -3.91 -13.79
CA ILE A 202 -22.75 -4.09 -12.47
C ILE A 202 -21.46 -4.88 -12.61
N ILE A 203 -21.49 -6.03 -13.29
CA ILE A 203 -20.33 -6.90 -13.48
C ILE A 203 -19.19 -6.18 -14.20
N LYS A 204 -19.49 -5.42 -15.27
CA LYS A 204 -18.49 -4.57 -15.94
C LYS A 204 -17.90 -3.53 -15.00
N LYS A 205 -18.75 -2.89 -14.20
CA LYS A 205 -18.36 -1.81 -13.30
C LYS A 205 -17.49 -2.29 -12.14
N VAL A 206 -17.78 -3.45 -11.56
CA VAL A 206 -17.01 -3.99 -10.42
C VAL A 206 -15.85 -4.88 -10.83
N GLY A 207 -15.85 -5.46 -12.04
CA GLY A 207 -14.86 -6.47 -12.45
C GLY A 207 -13.40 -6.04 -12.25
N SER A 208 -13.07 -4.78 -12.56
CA SER A 208 -11.72 -4.23 -12.38
C SER A 208 -11.30 -4.14 -10.90
N LEU A 209 -12.24 -3.96 -9.97
CA LEU A 209 -11.99 -3.95 -8.53
C LEU A 209 -11.54 -5.34 -8.06
N PHE A 210 -12.19 -6.39 -8.57
CA PHE A 210 -11.83 -7.78 -8.28
C PHE A 210 -10.48 -8.16 -8.89
N THR A 211 -10.20 -7.75 -10.12
CA THR A 211 -8.87 -7.92 -10.73
C THR A 211 -7.77 -7.25 -9.90
N ALA A 212 -8.01 -6.00 -9.45
CA ALA A 212 -7.06 -5.27 -8.61
C ALA A 212 -6.86 -5.95 -7.26
N ASN A 213 -7.93 -6.48 -6.67
CA ASN A 213 -7.86 -7.23 -5.43
C ASN A 213 -7.08 -8.55 -5.60
N GLN A 214 -7.31 -9.32 -6.67
CA GLN A 214 -6.53 -10.54 -6.95
C GLN A 214 -5.03 -10.25 -7.03
N LYS A 215 -4.63 -9.17 -7.71
CA LYS A 215 -3.21 -8.77 -7.79
C LYS A 215 -2.57 -8.52 -6.42
N ARG A 216 -3.37 -8.10 -5.43
CA ARG A 216 -2.91 -7.82 -4.06
C ARG A 216 -2.96 -9.05 -3.15
N SER A 217 -4.05 -9.81 -3.21
CA SER A 217 -4.35 -10.89 -2.27
C SER A 217 -3.89 -12.25 -2.78
N GLY A 218 -3.94 -12.46 -4.09
CA GLY A 218 -3.75 -13.77 -4.73
C GLY A 218 -5.02 -14.63 -4.77
N VAL A 219 -6.17 -14.14 -4.31
CA VAL A 219 -7.46 -14.85 -4.45
C VAL A 219 -8.06 -14.52 -5.82
N LEU A 220 -8.51 -15.54 -6.57
CA LEU A 220 -9.06 -15.36 -7.92
C LEU A 220 -10.19 -14.33 -7.96
N ALA A 221 -10.10 -13.42 -8.93
CA ALA A 221 -11.11 -12.38 -9.16
C ALA A 221 -12.45 -13.00 -9.56
N SER A 222 -12.44 -14.01 -10.41
CA SER A 222 -13.62 -14.75 -10.87
C SER A 222 -14.40 -15.37 -9.70
N VAL A 223 -13.69 -16.03 -8.78
CA VAL A 223 -14.28 -16.66 -7.58
C VAL A 223 -14.85 -15.61 -6.63
N SER A 224 -14.07 -14.58 -6.32
CA SER A 224 -14.52 -13.51 -5.41
C SER A 224 -15.71 -12.73 -5.99
N LEU A 225 -15.72 -12.50 -7.31
CA LEU A 225 -16.83 -11.83 -7.99
C LEU A 225 -18.07 -12.72 -8.06
N ALA A 226 -17.92 -14.04 -8.23
CA ALA A 226 -19.04 -14.98 -8.14
C ALA A 226 -19.66 -15.00 -6.74
N GLN A 227 -18.85 -14.97 -5.68
CA GLN A 227 -19.34 -14.82 -4.31
C GLN A 227 -20.04 -13.47 -4.11
N PHE A 228 -19.49 -12.36 -4.62
CA PHE A 228 -20.18 -11.07 -4.60
C PHE A 228 -21.58 -11.16 -5.22
N ILE A 229 -21.70 -11.78 -6.41
CA ILE A 229 -22.98 -11.95 -7.09
C ILE A 229 -23.96 -12.76 -6.23
N LEU A 230 -23.51 -13.91 -5.71
CA LEU A 230 -24.32 -14.84 -4.94
C LEU A 230 -24.78 -14.25 -3.60
N GLU A 231 -23.86 -13.64 -2.85
CA GLU A 231 -24.09 -13.22 -1.46
C GLU A 231 -24.81 -11.88 -1.34
N SER A 232 -24.77 -11.05 -2.40
CA SER A 232 -25.34 -9.70 -2.38
C SER A 232 -26.36 -9.41 -3.46
N SER A 233 -26.70 -10.40 -4.29
CA SER A 233 -27.59 -10.22 -5.45
C SER A 233 -27.07 -9.08 -6.35
N TYR A 234 -25.82 -9.19 -6.79
CA TYR A 234 -25.11 -8.14 -7.55
C TYR A 234 -24.99 -6.81 -6.78
N GLY A 235 -24.81 -6.88 -5.47
CA GLY A 235 -24.71 -5.72 -4.59
C GLY A 235 -26.04 -5.06 -4.25
N LYS A 236 -27.19 -5.63 -4.65
CA LYS A 236 -28.53 -5.06 -4.45
C LYS A 236 -29.20 -5.46 -3.13
N SER A 237 -28.64 -6.42 -2.39
CA SER A 237 -29.18 -6.83 -1.08
C SER A 237 -29.22 -5.65 -0.10
N GLU A 238 -30.18 -5.64 0.81
CA GLU A 238 -30.29 -4.62 1.87
C GLU A 238 -28.96 -4.38 2.60
N LEU A 239 -28.26 -5.47 2.94
CA LEU A 239 -26.99 -5.40 3.65
C LEU A 239 -25.89 -4.75 2.79
N ALA A 240 -25.81 -5.08 1.51
CA ALA A 240 -24.88 -4.42 0.61
C ALA A 240 -25.24 -2.94 0.44
N GLN A 241 -26.51 -2.62 0.18
CA GLN A 241 -26.99 -1.25 -0.05
C GLN A 241 -26.76 -0.32 1.14
N ASN A 242 -26.98 -0.82 2.37
CA ASN A 242 -26.95 0.01 3.58
C ASN A 242 -25.61 -0.05 4.33
N ALA A 243 -24.77 -1.06 4.07
CA ALA A 243 -23.53 -1.28 4.80
C ALA A 243 -22.30 -1.53 3.92
N ASN A 244 -22.44 -1.46 2.58
CA ASN A 244 -21.44 -1.89 1.60
C ASN A 244 -20.93 -3.31 1.81
N ASN A 245 -21.61 -4.13 2.62
CA ASN A 245 -21.19 -5.49 2.93
C ASN A 245 -21.73 -6.44 1.88
N CYS A 246 -20.87 -6.77 0.92
CA CYS A 246 -21.24 -7.51 -0.28
C CYS A 246 -21.05 -9.03 -0.15
N PHE A 247 -20.65 -9.51 1.04
CA PHE A 247 -20.30 -10.92 1.28
C PHE A 247 -20.98 -11.48 2.53
N GLY A 248 -21.91 -10.74 3.16
CA GLY A 248 -22.61 -11.23 4.36
C GLY A 248 -21.71 -11.40 5.59
N MET A 249 -20.57 -10.68 5.67
CA MET A 249 -19.61 -10.90 6.75
C MET A 249 -20.15 -10.42 8.10
N LYS A 250 -20.34 -11.35 9.04
CA LYS A 250 -20.77 -11.07 10.42
C LYS A 250 -19.67 -10.43 11.26
N LYS A 251 -20.06 -9.70 12.31
CA LYS A 251 -19.17 -9.11 13.31
C LYS A 251 -18.28 -10.15 14.00
N SER A 252 -18.87 -11.29 14.37
CA SER A 252 -18.22 -12.34 15.19
C SER A 252 -17.69 -13.52 14.36
N LEU A 253 -17.26 -13.28 13.12
CA LEU A 253 -16.83 -14.33 12.21
C LEU A 253 -15.45 -14.90 12.62
N SER A 254 -15.33 -16.23 12.75
CA SER A 254 -14.06 -16.96 12.99
C SER A 254 -13.11 -16.35 14.03
N GLY A 255 -13.68 -15.82 15.13
CA GLY A 255 -12.92 -15.19 16.22
C GLY A 255 -12.10 -13.97 15.82
N ASN A 256 -12.29 -13.41 14.62
CA ASN A 256 -11.56 -12.25 14.09
C ASN A 256 -10.02 -12.41 14.16
N THR A 257 -9.53 -13.62 13.89
CA THR A 257 -8.13 -14.03 14.11
C THR A 257 -7.16 -13.71 12.96
N TRP A 258 -7.63 -13.08 11.88
CA TRP A 258 -6.81 -12.81 10.68
C TRP A 258 -6.23 -11.40 10.67
N SER A 259 -5.00 -11.28 10.14
CA SER A 259 -4.36 -10.00 9.87
C SER A 259 -4.84 -9.40 8.54
N GLY A 260 -4.70 -8.08 8.39
CA GLY A 260 -5.06 -7.37 7.15
C GLY A 260 -6.56 -7.09 6.98
N SER A 261 -7.38 -7.35 8.00
CA SER A 261 -8.77 -6.87 8.04
C SER A 261 -8.81 -5.35 7.92
N VAL A 262 -9.62 -4.82 7.00
CA VAL A 262 -9.86 -3.38 6.84
C VAL A 262 -11.08 -2.91 7.60
N TRP A 263 -11.91 -3.84 8.12
CA TRP A 263 -12.96 -3.53 9.07
C TRP A 263 -12.40 -2.95 10.37
N ASN A 264 -12.95 -1.83 10.83
CA ASN A 264 -12.44 -1.07 11.97
C ASN A 264 -12.76 -1.67 13.36
N GLY A 265 -13.32 -2.88 13.41
CA GLY A 265 -13.72 -3.55 14.66
C GLY A 265 -15.00 -3.02 15.32
N LYS A 266 -15.57 -1.91 14.84
CA LYS A 266 -16.66 -1.18 15.53
C LYS A 266 -17.89 -0.92 14.66
N SER A 267 -17.72 -0.66 13.36
CA SER A 267 -18.81 -0.24 12.48
C SER A 267 -19.68 -1.44 12.11
N VAL A 268 -20.93 -1.43 12.52
CA VAL A 268 -21.85 -2.55 12.29
C VAL A 268 -23.15 -2.11 11.64
N TYR A 269 -23.82 -3.06 10.99
CA TYR A 269 -25.20 -2.94 10.56
C TYR A 269 -25.98 -4.12 11.12
N THR A 270 -26.98 -3.83 11.94
CA THR A 270 -27.79 -4.84 12.61
C THR A 270 -29.06 -5.08 11.82
N LYS A 271 -29.32 -6.33 11.44
CA LYS A 271 -30.57 -6.72 10.75
C LYS A 271 -31.01 -8.12 11.12
N LYS A 272 -32.26 -8.44 10.80
CA LYS A 272 -32.76 -9.82 10.84
C LYS A 272 -32.16 -10.63 9.68
N THR A 273 -31.76 -11.86 9.96
CA THR A 273 -31.21 -12.81 8.99
C THR A 273 -31.78 -14.21 9.23
N GLN A 274 -31.83 -15.03 8.19
CA GLN A 274 -32.18 -16.44 8.31
C GLN A 274 -30.94 -17.28 8.60
N GLU A 275 -31.01 -18.18 9.58
CA GLU A 275 -29.96 -19.15 9.89
C GLU A 275 -30.53 -20.55 9.86
N TRP A 276 -29.73 -21.50 9.36
CA TRP A 276 -30.06 -22.91 9.45
C TRP A 276 -29.63 -23.45 10.81
N ASN A 277 -30.56 -23.99 11.59
CA ASN A 277 -30.25 -24.56 12.91
C ASN A 277 -29.95 -26.07 12.89
N GLY A 278 -29.93 -26.69 11.71
CA GLY A 278 -29.84 -28.14 11.55
C GLY A 278 -31.12 -28.76 10.95
N ASN A 279 -32.29 -28.18 11.23
CA ASN A 279 -33.59 -28.72 10.83
C ASN A 279 -34.47 -27.74 10.05
N GLN A 280 -34.42 -26.45 10.38
CA GLN A 280 -35.21 -25.41 9.72
C GLN A 280 -34.47 -24.08 9.70
N TYR A 281 -34.94 -23.18 8.84
CA TYR A 281 -34.51 -21.80 8.84
C TYR A 281 -35.22 -21.03 9.95
N ILE A 282 -34.45 -20.45 10.87
CA ILE A 282 -34.94 -19.55 11.91
C ILE A 282 -34.53 -18.12 11.60
N THR A 283 -35.32 -17.14 12.04
CA THR A 283 -34.96 -15.72 11.92
C THR A 283 -34.31 -15.24 13.21
N ILE A 284 -33.10 -14.70 13.12
CA ILE A 284 -32.40 -14.09 14.25
C ILE A 284 -31.96 -12.67 13.90
N THR A 285 -31.76 -11.83 14.92
CA THR A 285 -31.09 -10.53 14.76
C THR A 285 -29.59 -10.73 14.84
N SER A 286 -28.82 -10.15 13.92
CA SER A 286 -27.36 -10.29 13.89
C SER A 286 -26.67 -8.99 13.50
N ASP A 287 -25.48 -8.78 14.06
CA ASP A 287 -24.57 -7.70 13.68
C ASP A 287 -23.69 -8.15 12.51
N PHE A 288 -23.76 -7.39 11.42
CA PHE A 288 -22.88 -7.53 10.27
C PHE A 288 -21.84 -6.42 10.26
N ARG A 289 -20.67 -6.71 9.68
CA ARG A 289 -19.65 -5.70 9.44
C ARG A 289 -20.22 -4.63 8.51
N LYS A 290 -19.94 -3.37 8.81
CA LYS A 290 -20.23 -2.24 7.91
C LYS A 290 -18.92 -1.71 7.35
N TYR A 291 -18.90 -1.55 6.03
CA TYR A 291 -17.77 -1.03 5.28
C TYR A 291 -18.10 0.31 4.69
N THR A 292 -17.04 1.06 4.40
CA THR A 292 -17.19 2.39 3.86
C THR A 292 -17.26 2.40 2.34
N SER A 293 -16.89 1.30 1.67
CA SER A 293 -17.07 1.08 0.24
C SER A 293 -17.07 -0.40 -0.14
N VAL A 294 -17.47 -0.70 -1.39
CA VAL A 294 -17.44 -2.03 -1.99
C VAL A 294 -16.00 -2.58 -2.01
N GLU A 295 -15.00 -1.77 -2.32
CA GLU A 295 -13.58 -2.17 -2.33
C GLU A 295 -13.10 -2.61 -0.94
N GLN A 296 -13.54 -1.93 0.13
CA GLN A 296 -13.21 -2.36 1.49
C GLN A 296 -13.87 -3.71 1.81
N SER A 297 -15.11 -3.92 1.41
CA SER A 297 -15.77 -5.21 1.57
C SER A 297 -15.03 -6.33 0.84
N ILE A 298 -14.56 -6.08 -0.39
CA ILE A 298 -13.75 -7.03 -1.19
C ILE A 298 -12.41 -7.34 -0.51
N ALA A 299 -11.72 -6.30 -0.02
CA ALA A 299 -10.43 -6.44 0.64
C ALA A 299 -10.55 -7.21 1.96
N ASP A 300 -11.55 -6.91 2.79
CA ASP A 300 -11.80 -7.57 4.06
C ASP A 300 -12.18 -9.04 3.88
N HIS A 301 -13.01 -9.33 2.88
CA HIS A 301 -13.36 -10.70 2.49
C HIS A 301 -12.13 -11.51 2.07
N SER A 302 -11.21 -10.90 1.33
CA SER A 302 -9.96 -11.57 0.94
C SER A 302 -9.03 -11.80 2.13
N ALA A 303 -8.92 -10.84 3.05
CA ALA A 303 -8.17 -11.01 4.28
C ALA A 303 -8.75 -12.16 5.14
N TYR A 304 -10.07 -12.26 5.21
CA TYR A 304 -10.76 -13.37 5.87
C TYR A 304 -10.44 -14.72 5.19
N LEU A 305 -10.61 -14.83 3.88
CA LEU A 305 -10.32 -16.06 3.14
C LEU A 305 -8.84 -16.49 3.26
N LEU A 306 -7.91 -15.57 3.46
CA LEU A 306 -6.49 -15.89 3.55
C LEU A 306 -5.99 -16.14 4.98
N GLY A 307 -6.72 -15.68 6.00
CA GLY A 307 -6.23 -15.70 7.37
C GLY A 307 -7.14 -16.38 8.39
N ALA A 308 -8.39 -16.69 8.05
CA ALA A 308 -9.29 -17.34 8.98
C ALA A 308 -8.77 -18.73 9.37
N LYS A 309 -8.77 -19.03 10.67
CA LYS A 309 -8.27 -20.30 11.21
C LYS A 309 -9.37 -21.15 11.85
N ASN A 310 -9.15 -22.46 11.83
CA ASN A 310 -9.81 -23.43 12.69
C ASN A 310 -8.73 -24.08 13.57
N GLY A 311 -8.71 -23.73 14.86
CA GLY A 311 -7.56 -23.99 15.71
C GLY A 311 -6.29 -23.30 15.19
N SER A 312 -5.21 -24.06 14.99
CA SER A 312 -3.95 -23.54 14.44
C SER A 312 -3.89 -23.52 12.91
N LYS A 313 -4.82 -24.20 12.22
CA LYS A 313 -4.80 -24.40 10.76
C LYS A 313 -5.62 -23.32 10.04
N LEU A 314 -5.17 -22.90 8.86
CA LEU A 314 -5.97 -22.05 7.98
C LEU A 314 -7.18 -22.82 7.47
N ARG A 315 -8.35 -22.18 7.44
CA ARG A 315 -9.59 -22.78 6.92
C ARG A 315 -9.53 -23.03 5.42
N TYR A 316 -8.88 -22.13 4.68
CA TYR A 316 -8.86 -22.13 3.22
C TYR A 316 -7.43 -22.26 2.68
N ASP A 317 -6.66 -23.19 3.26
CA ASP A 317 -5.28 -23.42 2.83
C ASP A 317 -5.21 -23.82 1.35
N GLY A 318 -4.17 -23.35 0.65
CA GLY A 318 -4.03 -23.52 -0.80
C GLY A 318 -4.88 -22.59 -1.68
N LEU A 319 -5.70 -21.72 -1.10
CA LEU A 319 -6.50 -20.76 -1.90
C LEU A 319 -5.64 -19.67 -2.54
N LYS A 320 -4.61 -19.19 -1.84
CA LYS A 320 -3.74 -18.12 -2.33
C LYS A 320 -2.94 -18.57 -3.55
N GLY A 321 -3.13 -17.90 -4.68
CA GLY A 321 -2.45 -18.22 -5.93
C GLY A 321 -3.03 -19.44 -6.66
N CYS A 322 -4.15 -20.00 -6.21
CA CYS A 322 -4.88 -21.00 -6.98
C CYS A 322 -5.31 -20.39 -8.32
N THR A 323 -5.08 -21.11 -9.41
CA THR A 323 -5.39 -20.64 -10.78
C THR A 323 -6.62 -21.34 -11.39
N ASP A 324 -7.19 -22.31 -10.69
CA ASP A 324 -8.37 -23.06 -11.11
C ASP A 324 -9.57 -22.65 -10.24
N TYR A 325 -10.58 -22.05 -10.86
CA TYR A 325 -11.74 -21.54 -10.14
C TYR A 325 -12.61 -22.66 -9.53
N LYS A 326 -12.64 -23.86 -10.13
CA LYS A 326 -13.39 -25.02 -9.59
C LYS A 326 -12.70 -25.52 -8.34
N LYS A 327 -11.37 -25.65 -8.39
CA LYS A 327 -10.56 -26.02 -7.22
C LYS A 327 -10.66 -24.97 -6.12
N ALA A 328 -10.59 -23.68 -6.46
CA ALA A 328 -10.73 -22.60 -5.48
C ALA A 328 -12.12 -22.61 -4.81
N ALA A 329 -13.20 -22.81 -5.57
CA ALA A 329 -14.55 -22.95 -5.01
C ALA A 329 -14.66 -24.16 -4.07
N GLN A 330 -14.02 -25.29 -4.41
CA GLN A 330 -13.97 -26.47 -3.55
C GLN A 330 -13.20 -26.19 -2.24
N ILE A 331 -12.04 -25.55 -2.30
CA ILE A 331 -11.26 -25.15 -1.10
C ILE A 331 -12.11 -24.28 -0.17
N ILE A 332 -12.87 -23.32 -0.72
CA ILE A 332 -13.75 -22.44 0.05
C ILE A 332 -14.89 -23.24 0.71
N LYS A 333 -15.48 -24.19 -0.01
CA LYS A 333 -16.51 -25.09 0.52
C LYS A 333 -15.96 -25.96 1.65
N ASP A 334 -14.83 -26.62 1.44
CA ASP A 334 -14.20 -27.53 2.40
C ASP A 334 -13.73 -26.80 3.66
N GLY A 335 -13.31 -25.53 3.51
CA GLY A 335 -13.01 -24.63 4.62
C GLY A 335 -14.25 -24.18 5.42
N GLY A 336 -15.44 -24.59 5.03
CA GLY A 336 -16.70 -24.37 5.74
C GLY A 336 -17.33 -22.99 5.50
N TYR A 337 -17.09 -22.35 4.35
CA TYR A 337 -17.70 -21.05 4.05
C TYR A 337 -19.23 -21.14 3.96
N ALA A 338 -19.75 -22.23 3.39
CA ALA A 338 -21.18 -22.47 3.24
C ALA A 338 -21.55 -23.91 3.61
N THR A 339 -22.74 -24.11 4.17
CA THR A 339 -23.30 -25.44 4.47
C THR A 339 -23.97 -26.10 3.26
N SER A 340 -24.50 -25.31 2.32
CA SER A 340 -25.18 -25.81 1.11
C SER A 340 -24.31 -26.78 0.28
N SER A 341 -24.88 -27.92 -0.10
CA SER A 341 -24.23 -28.91 -0.98
C SER A 341 -24.03 -28.40 -2.41
N THR A 342 -24.85 -27.46 -2.87
CA THR A 342 -24.80 -26.89 -4.23
C THR A 342 -23.90 -25.65 -4.35
N TYR A 343 -23.15 -25.31 -3.30
CA TYR A 343 -22.32 -24.10 -3.28
C TYR A 343 -21.31 -24.04 -4.43
N VAL A 344 -20.55 -25.12 -4.63
CA VAL A 344 -19.50 -25.19 -5.65
C VAL A 344 -20.11 -25.09 -7.05
N SER A 345 -21.18 -25.84 -7.32
CA SER A 345 -21.88 -25.81 -8.61
C SER A 345 -22.49 -24.44 -8.90
N ASN A 346 -23.02 -23.76 -7.87
CA ASN A 346 -23.59 -22.41 -8.02
C ASN A 346 -22.51 -21.39 -8.38
N LEU A 347 -21.36 -21.41 -7.70
CA LEU A 347 -20.24 -20.51 -8.04
C LEU A 347 -19.72 -20.77 -9.45
N CYS A 348 -19.48 -22.05 -9.82
CA CYS A 348 -19.02 -22.40 -11.16
C CYS A 348 -20.01 -21.94 -12.23
N SER A 349 -21.31 -22.15 -12.01
CA SER A 349 -22.37 -21.70 -12.93
C SER A 349 -22.38 -20.19 -13.10
N ILE A 350 -22.18 -19.41 -12.03
CA ILE A 350 -22.09 -17.95 -12.11
C ILE A 350 -20.85 -17.51 -12.89
N ILE A 351 -19.69 -18.14 -12.64
CA ILE A 351 -18.43 -17.85 -13.32
C ILE A 351 -18.56 -18.10 -14.82
N GLU A 352 -19.14 -19.23 -15.21
CA GLU A 352 -19.30 -19.65 -16.60
C GLU A 352 -20.35 -18.78 -17.32
N ARG A 353 -21.52 -18.55 -16.69
CA ARG A 353 -22.59 -17.70 -17.25
C ARG A 353 -22.11 -16.31 -17.63
N TRP A 354 -21.27 -15.70 -16.80
CA TRP A 354 -20.81 -14.32 -16.99
C TRP A 354 -19.41 -14.21 -17.60
N ASN A 355 -18.78 -15.36 -17.88
CA ASN A 355 -17.39 -15.47 -18.31
C ASN A 355 -16.47 -14.65 -17.40
N LEU A 356 -16.52 -14.90 -16.09
CA LEU A 356 -15.83 -14.07 -15.08
C LEU A 356 -14.31 -14.25 -15.07
N THR A 357 -13.80 -15.35 -15.64
CA THR A 357 -12.36 -15.61 -15.77
C THR A 357 -11.64 -14.55 -16.59
N LYS A 358 -12.35 -13.78 -17.44
CA LYS A 358 -11.79 -12.61 -18.14
C LYS A 358 -11.30 -11.50 -17.20
N TYR A 359 -11.74 -11.50 -15.94
CA TYR A 359 -11.27 -10.57 -14.91
C TYR A 359 -10.13 -11.15 -14.07
N ASP A 360 -9.78 -12.43 -14.24
CA ASP A 360 -8.66 -13.00 -13.53
C ASP A 360 -7.37 -12.32 -13.99
N ALA A 361 -6.61 -11.80 -13.04
CA ALA A 361 -5.33 -11.20 -13.34
C ALA A 361 -4.41 -12.28 -13.94
N ALA A 362 -3.85 -12.00 -15.12
CA ALA A 362 -2.81 -12.84 -15.71
C ALA A 362 -1.75 -13.13 -14.65
N VAL A 363 -1.39 -14.40 -14.50
CA VAL A 363 -0.45 -14.86 -13.48
C VAL A 363 0.83 -14.04 -13.60
N SER A 364 1.01 -13.05 -12.73
CA SER A 364 2.28 -12.35 -12.64
C SER A 364 3.25 -13.31 -11.99
N THR A 365 3.96 -14.09 -12.79
CA THR A 365 5.13 -14.87 -12.35
C THR A 365 6.31 -13.97 -12.01
N ALA A 366 6.08 -12.71 -11.60
CA ALA A 366 7.10 -11.86 -11.02
C ALA A 366 7.32 -12.33 -9.57
N PRO A 367 8.45 -12.97 -9.25
CA PRO A 367 8.71 -13.40 -7.88
C PRO A 367 8.96 -12.17 -7.02
N ALA A 368 8.55 -12.26 -5.75
CA ALA A 368 8.94 -11.32 -4.71
C ALA A 368 10.46 -11.09 -4.73
N ASP A 369 10.87 -9.82 -4.80
CA ASP A 369 12.26 -9.39 -4.61
C ASP A 369 12.76 -9.89 -3.23
N GLY A 370 13.82 -10.69 -3.19
CA GLY A 370 14.61 -10.83 -1.95
C GLY A 370 15.38 -12.13 -1.67
N CYS A 371 15.10 -13.27 -2.31
CA CYS A 371 15.84 -14.52 -2.02
C CYS A 371 16.29 -15.22 -3.31
N PRO A 372 17.56 -15.68 -3.41
CA PRO A 372 18.01 -16.43 -4.56
C PRO A 372 17.24 -17.76 -4.70
N PHE A 373 16.91 -18.13 -5.94
CA PHE A 373 16.25 -19.40 -6.24
C PHE A 373 16.98 -20.15 -7.36
N LEU A 374 16.79 -21.46 -7.43
CA LEU A 374 17.40 -22.31 -8.44
C LEU A 374 16.49 -22.44 -9.67
N VAL A 375 17.12 -22.48 -10.84
CA VAL A 375 16.45 -22.78 -12.12
C VAL A 375 17.22 -23.84 -12.87
N ARG A 376 16.50 -24.74 -13.54
CA ARG A 376 17.06 -25.74 -14.46
C ARG A 376 16.88 -25.26 -15.91
N VAL A 377 17.98 -25.17 -16.64
CA VAL A 377 18.02 -24.91 -18.09
C VAL A 377 18.11 -26.25 -18.81
N SER A 378 17.19 -26.50 -19.76
CA SER A 378 17.12 -27.75 -20.53
C SER A 378 17.73 -27.65 -21.94
N ILE A 379 18.13 -26.45 -22.39
CA ILE A 379 18.69 -26.19 -23.71
C ILE A 379 20.19 -25.85 -23.63
N ASN A 380 20.94 -26.14 -24.71
CA ASN A 380 22.40 -25.96 -24.73
C ASN A 380 22.83 -24.50 -24.89
N ASP A 381 22.02 -23.69 -25.57
CA ASP A 381 22.43 -22.41 -26.16
C ASP A 381 21.59 -21.23 -25.64
N LEU A 382 21.07 -21.31 -24.40
CA LEU A 382 20.37 -20.19 -23.78
C LEU A 382 21.32 -18.99 -23.63
N ASN A 383 21.11 -17.98 -24.46
CA ASN A 383 21.94 -16.79 -24.54
C ASN A 383 21.96 -16.01 -23.22
N ILE A 384 23.17 -15.62 -22.79
CA ILE A 384 23.36 -14.73 -21.65
C ILE A 384 23.49 -13.29 -22.16
N ARG A 385 22.78 -12.35 -21.52
CA ARG A 385 22.76 -10.93 -21.92
C ARG A 385 23.30 -10.00 -20.84
N LYS A 386 23.83 -8.85 -21.26
CA LYS A 386 24.38 -7.82 -20.35
C LYS A 386 23.30 -7.16 -19.47
N GLY A 387 22.04 -7.22 -19.87
CA GLY A 387 20.91 -6.68 -19.11
C GLY A 387 19.62 -7.48 -19.31
N ALA A 388 18.58 -7.09 -18.57
CA ALA A 388 17.28 -7.73 -18.57
C ALA A 388 16.46 -7.31 -19.80
N GLY A 389 16.69 -7.98 -20.94
CA GLY A 389 15.92 -7.77 -22.17
C GLY A 389 16.68 -8.14 -23.44
N THR A 390 15.96 -8.46 -24.51
CA THR A 390 16.55 -8.70 -25.84
C THR A 390 17.20 -7.47 -26.46
N ASN A 391 16.86 -6.27 -25.98
CA ASN A 391 17.47 -5.00 -26.34
C ASN A 391 18.88 -4.79 -25.73
N TYR A 392 19.33 -5.66 -24.83
CA TYR A 392 20.71 -5.65 -24.34
C TYR A 392 21.60 -6.58 -25.15
N ALA A 393 22.85 -6.18 -25.38
CA ALA A 393 23.84 -6.99 -26.07
C ALA A 393 24.03 -8.37 -25.40
N ARG A 394 24.23 -9.40 -26.23
CA ARG A 394 24.68 -10.72 -25.77
C ARG A 394 26.09 -10.60 -25.17
N THR A 395 26.42 -11.45 -24.21
CA THR A 395 27.77 -11.50 -23.62
C THR A 395 28.76 -12.29 -24.47
N GLY A 396 28.28 -12.95 -25.55
CA GLY A 396 29.04 -13.94 -26.31
C GLY A 396 29.06 -15.33 -25.66
N LYS A 397 28.39 -15.51 -24.52
CA LYS A 397 28.29 -16.78 -23.79
C LYS A 397 26.84 -17.28 -23.71
N TYR A 398 26.68 -18.59 -23.61
CA TYR A 398 25.41 -19.28 -23.31
C TYR A 398 25.54 -20.11 -22.03
N THR A 399 24.43 -20.48 -21.40
CA THR A 399 24.48 -21.19 -20.10
C THR A 399 24.92 -22.65 -20.21
N GLY A 400 24.53 -23.34 -21.28
CA GLY A 400 24.50 -24.81 -21.28
C GLY A 400 23.30 -25.37 -20.50
N LYS A 401 23.11 -26.70 -20.60
CA LYS A 401 22.17 -27.44 -19.75
C LYS A 401 22.71 -27.50 -18.32
N GLY A 402 21.85 -27.33 -17.34
CA GLY A 402 22.26 -27.40 -15.93
C GLY A 402 21.34 -26.67 -14.97
N VAL A 403 21.78 -26.57 -13.72
CA VAL A 403 21.08 -25.84 -12.66
C VAL A 403 21.85 -24.57 -12.32
N PHE A 404 21.14 -23.45 -12.25
CA PHE A 404 21.70 -22.12 -12.03
C PHE A 404 20.98 -21.40 -10.91
N THR A 405 21.70 -20.60 -10.13
CA THR A 405 21.10 -19.74 -9.10
C THR A 405 20.78 -18.36 -9.68
N ILE A 406 19.54 -17.92 -9.54
CA ILE A 406 19.07 -16.58 -9.89
C ILE A 406 19.06 -15.71 -8.63
N VAL A 407 19.75 -14.56 -8.68
CA VAL A 407 19.88 -13.64 -7.54
C VAL A 407 19.04 -12.36 -7.68
N LYS A 408 18.48 -12.13 -8.87
CA LYS A 408 17.62 -10.97 -9.14
C LYS A 408 16.73 -11.26 -10.33
N VAL A 409 15.48 -10.81 -10.29
CA VAL A 409 14.55 -10.87 -11.43
C VAL A 409 14.18 -9.46 -11.86
N LYS A 410 14.06 -9.24 -13.17
CA LYS A 410 13.55 -7.98 -13.75
C LYS A 410 12.67 -8.28 -14.94
N SER A 411 11.60 -7.51 -15.11
CA SER A 411 10.88 -7.45 -16.38
C SER A 411 11.80 -6.89 -17.47
N GLY A 412 11.65 -7.38 -18.70
CA GLY A 412 12.47 -6.99 -19.83
C GLY A 412 11.93 -7.54 -21.14
N ILE A 413 12.20 -6.83 -22.24
CA ILE A 413 11.70 -7.21 -23.58
C ILE A 413 12.16 -8.64 -23.93
N GLY A 414 11.27 -9.43 -24.54
CA GLY A 414 11.58 -10.77 -25.01
C GLY A 414 11.60 -11.84 -23.92
N SER A 415 10.99 -11.58 -22.76
CA SER A 415 10.59 -12.64 -21.83
C SER A 415 9.28 -12.31 -21.09
N SER A 416 8.30 -13.23 -21.09
CA SER A 416 7.03 -13.06 -20.38
C SER A 416 7.13 -13.43 -18.89
N LYS A 417 7.98 -14.41 -18.56
CA LYS A 417 8.34 -14.72 -17.15
C LYS A 417 9.43 -13.82 -16.56
N GLY A 418 9.99 -12.91 -17.35
CA GLY A 418 11.04 -11.96 -16.94
C GLY A 418 12.45 -12.53 -17.06
N TRP A 419 13.44 -11.74 -16.66
CA TRP A 419 14.85 -12.05 -16.80
C TRP A 419 15.50 -12.31 -15.45
N GLY A 420 16.25 -13.40 -15.32
CA GLY A 420 16.99 -13.78 -14.12
C GLY A 420 18.47 -13.45 -14.22
N ARG A 421 19.03 -12.75 -13.24
CA ARG A 421 20.48 -12.51 -13.11
C ARG A 421 21.15 -13.73 -12.47
N LEU A 422 22.13 -14.29 -13.16
CA LEU A 422 22.93 -15.42 -12.68
C LEU A 422 23.81 -15.01 -11.49
N LYS A 423 23.87 -15.84 -10.43
CA LYS A 423 24.75 -15.66 -9.26
C LYS A 423 26.23 -15.57 -9.65
N SER A 424 26.64 -16.26 -10.72
CA SER A 424 28.01 -16.23 -11.25
C SER A 424 28.45 -14.85 -11.76
N GLY A 425 27.52 -13.89 -11.92
CA GLY A 425 27.82 -12.59 -12.50
C GLY A 425 27.89 -12.60 -14.04
N ALA A 426 27.74 -13.77 -14.68
CA ALA A 426 27.87 -13.92 -16.13
C ALA A 426 26.85 -13.09 -16.94
N GLY A 427 25.69 -12.77 -16.36
CA GLY A 427 24.69 -11.90 -16.97
C GLY A 427 23.25 -12.32 -16.65
N TRP A 428 22.35 -12.02 -17.59
CA TRP A 428 20.91 -12.27 -17.48
C TRP A 428 20.45 -13.32 -18.48
N ILE A 429 19.50 -14.16 -18.07
CA ILE A 429 18.85 -15.16 -18.92
C ILE A 429 17.33 -14.97 -18.89
N ALA A 430 16.65 -15.32 -19.99
CA ALA A 430 15.19 -15.26 -20.05
C ALA A 430 14.58 -16.44 -19.29
N LEU A 431 13.67 -16.16 -18.36
CA LEU A 431 13.07 -17.17 -17.47
C LEU A 431 12.00 -18.02 -18.16
N ASP A 432 11.60 -17.66 -19.39
CA ASP A 432 10.69 -18.49 -20.19
C ASP A 432 11.27 -19.86 -20.52
N TYR A 433 12.59 -19.93 -20.67
CA TYR A 433 13.32 -21.12 -21.11
C TYR A 433 13.91 -21.94 -19.97
N VAL A 434 13.47 -21.70 -18.74
CA VAL A 434 13.97 -22.40 -17.55
C VAL A 434 12.80 -22.87 -16.67
N ALA A 435 13.02 -23.96 -15.95
CA ALA A 435 12.11 -24.44 -14.91
C ALA A 435 12.66 -24.06 -13.53
N ARG A 436 11.84 -23.46 -12.67
CA ARG A 436 12.23 -23.24 -11.26
C ARG A 436 12.22 -24.58 -10.52
N ILE A 437 13.24 -24.82 -9.70
CA ILE A 437 13.36 -26.03 -8.86
C ILE A 437 13.43 -25.67 -7.38
#